data_AF-A0A842VLD0-F1
#
_entry.id   AF-A0A842VLD0-F1
#
_cell.length_a   1.000
_cell.length_b   1.000
_cell.length_c   1.000
_cell.angle_alpha   90.00
_cell.angle_beta   90.00
_cell.angle_gamma   90.00
#
_symmetry.space_group_name_H-M   'P 1'
#
loop_
_entity.id
_entity.type
_entity.pdbx_description
1 polymer ?
#
loop_
_entity_poly.entity_id
_entity_poly.type
_entity_poly.pdbx_seq_one_letter_code
_entity_poly.pdbx_strand_id
1 'polypeptide(L)'
;MPIIEKLVIHPGINNCYIVSDGGEAIIIDPAGDADRIRSHIKKTHATPMGIILTHTHTDHVRALKKIQRRVEIPLMFHPKEDYTSEQNEVVFMRQKADKWLKEGDKVEIGGIKLNVIGTPGHSPGSISLLTKDIKNFRGKPYDGIIFTGDLIMRKTLGRTDIPGGNLEAKRKSIKRLMSNPEITDNFLILAGHWGITTIGKERKYWKQWLDAQMNGSNAQNLSELREKRIQADLFGHTKLIAKIDHRILTRYTRKIMKIDPKTKVFVEMNKDRLFQTLHNPEGKIGKLAARYAGIRPITVMWGFKDLAIDWDSKVLEIGFGAGYVLQILAGTMQEIQGSGTIYGIDISKTMVEEAISRNQYFVDNGKVHIQEGTALDLPYEDNQFSTVIGVVTINYWADILKGCREVYRVLKPSGIFLILNNTYKDIKTQATENLKVIDKNKWRLYSKQEFKDTLVKAGFRRVRVAEKEMKDFRLLKIVGKKLQENQWKQKRYFENVHYNYGQKKKKEEITKKLKLNARDG
;
A
#
# COMPACT_ATOMS: atom_id res chain seq x y z
N MET A 1 17.30 8.64 -26.67
CA MET A 1 17.65 9.09 -25.30
C MET A 1 17.48 7.89 -24.39
N PRO A 2 18.42 7.61 -23.47
CA PRO A 2 18.31 6.47 -22.57
C PRO A 2 17.01 6.48 -21.76
N ILE A 3 16.33 5.34 -21.72
CA ILE A 3 15.07 5.11 -21.00
C ILE A 3 15.32 4.04 -19.94
N ILE A 4 14.83 4.29 -18.73
CA ILE A 4 14.69 3.26 -17.70
C ILE A 4 13.23 3.15 -17.32
N GLU A 5 12.65 1.98 -17.60
CA GLU A 5 11.35 1.61 -17.06
C GLU A 5 11.51 0.77 -15.80
N LYS A 6 11.01 1.29 -14.68
CA LYS A 6 10.92 0.54 -13.42
C LYS A 6 9.55 -0.11 -13.30
N LEU A 7 9.54 -1.43 -13.19
CA LEU A 7 8.35 -2.26 -12.98
C LEU A 7 8.40 -2.90 -11.61
N VAL A 8 7.33 -2.75 -10.82
CA VAL A 8 7.14 -3.55 -9.60
C VAL A 8 6.30 -4.77 -9.95
N ILE A 9 6.88 -5.96 -9.76
CA ILE A 9 6.39 -7.25 -10.24
C ILE A 9 6.17 -8.20 -9.06
N HIS A 10 5.09 -8.99 -9.11
CA HIS A 10 4.67 -9.93 -8.07
C HIS A 10 4.86 -11.39 -8.54
N PRO A 11 5.06 -12.39 -7.65
CA PRO A 11 5.19 -12.34 -6.19
C PRO A 11 6.58 -11.91 -5.71
N GLY A 12 6.65 -11.24 -4.55
CA GLY A 12 7.91 -10.77 -3.94
C GLY A 12 8.10 -9.25 -3.91
N ILE A 13 7.32 -8.48 -4.67
CA ILE A 13 7.48 -7.01 -4.78
C ILE A 13 8.87 -6.67 -5.33
N ASN A 14 9.25 -7.35 -6.41
CA ASN A 14 10.52 -7.15 -7.08
C ASN A 14 10.47 -6.03 -8.10
N ASN A 15 11.52 -5.23 -8.10
CA ASN A 15 11.77 -4.24 -9.10
C ASN A 15 12.48 -4.92 -10.29
N CYS A 16 11.75 -5.04 -11.39
CA CYS A 16 12.34 -5.32 -12.69
C CYS A 16 12.64 -4.00 -13.39
N TYR A 17 13.79 -3.91 -14.04
CA TYR A 17 14.18 -2.74 -14.82
C TYR A 17 14.34 -3.11 -16.28
N ILE A 18 13.85 -2.25 -17.17
CA ILE A 18 14.18 -2.30 -18.60
C ILE A 18 15.02 -1.06 -18.87
N VAL A 19 16.27 -1.27 -19.26
CA VAL A 19 17.23 -0.20 -19.58
C VAL A 19 17.45 -0.23 -21.08
N SER A 20 17.23 0.91 -21.74
CA SER A 20 17.32 1.01 -23.20
C SER A 20 17.96 2.32 -23.63
N ASP A 21 18.69 2.34 -24.73
CA ASP A 21 19.19 3.57 -25.36
C ASP A 21 18.23 4.15 -26.43
N GLY A 22 17.20 3.39 -26.77
CA GLY A 22 16.21 3.65 -27.82
C GLY A 22 16.28 2.67 -28.99
N GLY A 23 17.40 1.96 -29.17
CA GLY A 23 17.57 0.91 -30.18
C GLY A 23 17.66 -0.48 -29.54
N GLU A 24 18.45 -0.61 -28.48
CA GLU A 24 18.66 -1.86 -27.74
C GLU A 24 18.13 -1.76 -26.31
N ALA A 25 17.83 -2.89 -25.70
CA ALA A 25 17.36 -2.96 -24.32
C ALA A 25 17.93 -4.16 -23.56
N ILE A 26 18.16 -4.00 -22.26
CA ILE A 26 18.43 -5.10 -21.33
C ILE A 26 17.34 -5.14 -20.26
N ILE A 27 17.04 -6.35 -19.80
CA ILE A 27 16.11 -6.58 -18.70
C ILE A 27 16.92 -6.96 -17.47
N ILE A 28 16.71 -6.27 -16.36
CA ILE A 28 17.35 -6.56 -15.07
C ILE A 28 16.29 -7.09 -14.12
N ASP A 29 16.57 -8.22 -13.47
CA ASP A 29 15.72 -8.87 -12.46
C ASP A 29 14.25 -9.11 -12.89
N PRO A 30 13.99 -9.86 -13.99
CA PRO A 30 12.63 -10.17 -14.44
C PRO A 30 11.90 -11.15 -13.53
N ALA A 31 11.25 -10.59 -12.52
CA ALA A 31 10.31 -11.28 -11.63
C ALA A 31 9.00 -11.70 -12.35
N GLY A 32 8.06 -12.32 -11.62
CA GLY A 32 7.03 -13.23 -12.15
C GLY A 32 5.97 -12.82 -13.20
N ASP A 33 5.87 -11.56 -13.66
CA ASP A 33 4.85 -11.12 -14.65
C ASP A 33 5.45 -10.88 -16.04
N ALA A 34 5.72 -11.99 -16.75
CA ALA A 34 6.35 -11.99 -18.07
C ALA A 34 5.56 -11.19 -19.13
N ASP A 35 4.22 -11.25 -19.11
CA ASP A 35 3.38 -10.53 -20.08
C ASP A 35 3.50 -9.02 -19.92
N ARG A 36 3.52 -8.55 -18.67
CA ARG A 36 3.71 -7.14 -18.38
C ARG A 36 5.11 -6.66 -18.77
N ILE A 37 6.16 -7.44 -18.48
CA ILE A 37 7.54 -7.12 -18.89
C ILE A 37 7.60 -7.00 -20.42
N ARG A 38 7.05 -7.98 -21.15
CA ARG A 38 6.97 -7.95 -22.63
C ARG A 38 6.24 -6.73 -23.16
N SER A 39 5.10 -6.38 -22.55
CA SER A 39 4.34 -5.19 -22.97
C SER A 39 5.14 -3.90 -22.82
N HIS A 40 6.02 -3.81 -21.82
CA HIS A 40 6.85 -2.64 -21.57
C HIS A 40 8.06 -2.59 -22.51
N ILE A 41 8.72 -3.73 -22.77
CA ILE A 41 9.77 -3.82 -23.81
C ILE A 41 9.21 -3.38 -25.18
N LYS A 42 8.00 -3.82 -25.54
CA LYS A 42 7.37 -3.39 -26.81
C LYS A 42 7.15 -1.88 -26.89
N LYS A 43 6.92 -1.19 -25.76
CA LYS A 43 6.74 0.27 -25.73
C LYS A 43 8.04 1.04 -25.88
N THR A 44 9.19 0.44 -25.56
CA THR A 44 10.47 1.08 -25.78
C THR A 44 10.87 1.05 -27.26
N HIS A 45 10.20 0.23 -28.08
CA HIS A 45 10.55 -0.04 -29.48
C HIS A 45 11.96 -0.63 -29.68
N ALA A 46 12.62 -1.02 -28.59
CA ALA A 46 14.00 -1.47 -28.59
C ALA A 46 14.11 -2.99 -28.63
N THR A 47 15.19 -3.48 -29.23
CA THR A 47 15.50 -4.91 -29.32
C THR A 47 16.08 -5.41 -27.99
N PRO A 48 15.46 -6.40 -27.34
CA PRO A 48 16.01 -6.98 -26.11
C PRO A 48 17.28 -7.78 -26.42
N MET A 49 18.39 -7.43 -25.78
CA MET A 49 19.72 -8.04 -26.01
C MET A 49 20.09 -9.09 -24.97
N GLY A 50 19.33 -9.17 -23.87
CA GLY A 50 19.65 -10.08 -22.76
C GLY A 50 18.86 -9.82 -21.49
N ILE A 51 19.04 -10.73 -20.54
CA ILE A 51 18.53 -10.62 -19.18
C ILE A 51 19.73 -10.66 -18.23
N ILE A 52 19.80 -9.72 -17.29
CA ILE A 52 20.74 -9.77 -16.18
C ILE A 52 19.98 -10.07 -14.88
N LEU A 53 20.50 -10.99 -14.07
CA LEU A 53 20.07 -11.14 -12.68
C LEU A 53 21.15 -10.58 -11.76
N THR A 54 20.75 -9.73 -10.82
CA THR A 54 21.63 -9.26 -9.75
C THR A 54 21.97 -10.40 -8.79
N HIS A 55 21.05 -11.33 -8.60
CA HIS A 55 21.19 -12.59 -7.86
C HIS A 55 20.01 -13.54 -8.21
N THR A 56 20.05 -14.81 -7.84
CA THR A 56 19.13 -15.86 -8.36
C THR A 56 18.08 -16.36 -7.36
N HIS A 57 17.64 -15.54 -6.40
CA HIS A 57 16.54 -15.92 -5.51
C HIS A 57 15.19 -16.08 -6.23
N THR A 58 14.31 -16.90 -5.63
CA THR A 58 13.05 -17.38 -6.23
C THR A 58 12.20 -16.28 -6.86
N ASP A 59 12.21 -15.10 -6.29
CA ASP A 59 11.35 -14.00 -6.63
C ASP A 59 11.88 -13.16 -7.79
N HIS A 60 13.18 -13.27 -8.12
CA HIS A 60 13.82 -12.62 -9.27
C HIS A 60 13.79 -13.47 -10.56
N VAL A 61 13.63 -14.79 -10.42
CA VAL A 61 13.76 -15.76 -11.54
C VAL A 61 12.42 -16.21 -12.17
N ARG A 62 11.28 -15.81 -11.58
CA ARG A 62 9.96 -16.40 -11.89
C ARG A 62 9.46 -16.20 -13.32
N ALA A 63 9.86 -15.13 -14.01
CA ALA A 63 9.43 -14.92 -15.41
C ALA A 63 10.41 -15.43 -16.45
N LEU A 64 11.64 -15.83 -16.07
CA LEU A 64 12.72 -16.20 -16.99
C LEU A 64 12.27 -17.19 -18.06
N LYS A 65 11.79 -18.36 -17.63
CA LYS A 65 11.32 -19.42 -18.54
C LYS A 65 10.22 -18.94 -19.49
N LYS A 66 9.35 -18.02 -19.06
CA LYS A 66 8.24 -17.50 -19.89
C LYS A 66 8.70 -16.41 -20.87
N ILE A 67 9.77 -15.68 -20.54
CA ILE A 67 10.38 -14.68 -21.42
C ILE A 67 11.24 -15.38 -22.48
N GLN A 68 12.15 -16.27 -22.06
CA GLN A 68 13.08 -16.98 -22.95
C GLN A 68 12.39 -17.91 -23.96
N ARG A 69 11.24 -18.52 -23.61
CA ARG A 69 10.48 -19.39 -24.54
C ARG A 69 10.03 -18.73 -25.85
N ARG A 70 10.02 -17.40 -25.93
CA ARG A 70 9.51 -16.66 -27.10
C ARG A 70 10.55 -15.76 -27.76
N VAL A 71 11.67 -15.52 -27.09
CA VAL A 71 12.76 -14.66 -27.57
C VAL A 71 14.06 -15.28 -27.07
N GLU A 72 14.93 -15.65 -28.00
CA GLU A 72 16.24 -16.21 -27.68
C GLU A 72 17.18 -15.07 -27.30
N ILE A 73 17.23 -14.78 -25.99
CA ILE A 73 18.10 -13.75 -25.42
C ILE A 73 18.94 -14.35 -24.29
N PRO A 74 20.23 -14.00 -24.19
CA PRO A 74 21.14 -14.58 -23.21
C PRO A 74 20.75 -14.18 -21.78
N LEU A 75 20.76 -15.15 -20.88
CA LEU A 75 20.66 -14.97 -19.44
C LEU A 75 22.05 -14.82 -18.83
N MET A 76 22.25 -13.75 -18.08
CA MET A 76 23.53 -13.32 -17.52
C MET A 76 23.45 -13.16 -16.01
N PHE A 77 24.33 -13.84 -15.29
CA PHE A 77 24.49 -13.67 -13.84
C PHE A 77 25.84 -14.22 -13.38
N HIS A 78 26.15 -14.01 -12.11
CA HIS A 78 27.43 -14.43 -11.53
C HIS A 78 27.52 -15.95 -11.36
N PRO A 79 28.67 -16.61 -11.62
CA PRO A 79 28.79 -18.07 -11.54
C PRO A 79 28.44 -18.67 -10.16
N LYS A 80 28.65 -17.90 -9.08
CA LYS A 80 28.26 -18.31 -7.71
C LYS A 80 26.75 -18.25 -7.43
N GLU A 81 25.96 -17.79 -8.38
CA GLU A 81 24.49 -17.82 -8.37
C GLU A 81 23.94 -18.98 -9.19
N ASP A 82 24.81 -19.80 -9.80
CA ASP A 82 24.43 -21.00 -10.53
C ASP A 82 24.09 -22.14 -9.56
N TYR A 83 22.80 -22.27 -9.25
CA TYR A 83 22.26 -23.30 -8.35
C TYR A 83 21.85 -24.59 -9.09
N THR A 84 22.42 -24.90 -10.26
CA THR A 84 22.07 -26.09 -11.06
C THR A 84 22.44 -27.44 -10.42
N SER A 85 23.19 -27.47 -9.31
CA SER A 85 23.56 -28.71 -8.63
C SER A 85 22.33 -29.49 -8.13
N GLU A 86 22.40 -30.82 -8.22
CA GLU A 86 21.35 -31.74 -7.77
C GLU A 86 21.03 -31.63 -6.28
N GLN A 87 21.93 -31.03 -5.50
CA GLN A 87 21.82 -30.79 -4.05
C GLN A 87 20.84 -29.66 -3.68
N ASN A 88 20.39 -28.84 -4.63
CA ASN A 88 19.36 -27.84 -4.38
C ASN A 88 17.96 -28.47 -4.44
N GLU A 89 17.31 -28.60 -3.28
CA GLU A 89 15.97 -29.19 -3.12
C GLU A 89 14.86 -28.37 -3.79
N VAL A 90 15.10 -27.09 -4.10
CA VAL A 90 14.11 -26.21 -4.73
C VAL A 90 14.27 -26.21 -6.26
N VAL A 91 13.75 -27.27 -6.89
CA VAL A 91 13.81 -27.54 -8.34
C VAL A 91 13.44 -26.34 -9.23
N PHE A 92 12.57 -25.44 -8.77
CA PHE A 92 12.12 -24.26 -9.54
C PHE A 92 13.16 -23.13 -9.64
N MET A 93 14.24 -23.15 -8.85
CA MET A 93 15.31 -22.13 -8.88
C MET A 93 16.48 -22.47 -9.81
N ARG A 94 16.54 -23.68 -10.37
CA ARG A 94 17.63 -24.08 -11.27
C ARG A 94 17.60 -23.23 -12.54
N GLN A 95 18.53 -22.29 -12.65
CA GLN A 95 18.81 -21.49 -13.84
C GLN A 95 20.27 -21.68 -14.19
N LYS A 96 20.56 -21.89 -15.47
CA LYS A 96 21.92 -21.90 -16.01
C LYS A 96 22.15 -20.58 -16.74
N ALA A 97 23.27 -19.93 -16.49
CA ALA A 97 23.63 -18.73 -17.23
C ALA A 97 24.09 -19.12 -18.64
N ASP A 98 23.69 -18.32 -19.63
CA ASP A 98 24.25 -18.40 -20.98
C ASP A 98 25.60 -17.68 -21.05
N LYS A 99 25.77 -16.62 -20.24
CA LYS A 99 27.04 -15.90 -20.06
C LYS A 99 27.25 -15.53 -18.60
N TRP A 100 28.47 -15.67 -18.11
CA TRP A 100 28.82 -15.29 -16.74
C TRP A 100 29.19 -13.81 -16.63
N LEU A 101 28.81 -13.20 -15.50
CA LEU A 101 29.23 -11.86 -15.12
C LEU A 101 30.08 -11.90 -13.84
N LYS A 102 31.27 -11.30 -13.89
CA LYS A 102 32.23 -11.20 -12.78
C LYS A 102 32.56 -9.74 -12.49
N GLU A 103 33.19 -9.50 -11.35
CA GLU A 103 33.75 -8.19 -11.00
C GLU A 103 34.59 -7.64 -12.16
N GLY A 104 34.34 -6.38 -12.54
CA GLY A 104 35.11 -5.68 -13.58
C GLY A 104 34.60 -5.91 -15.00
N ASP A 105 33.70 -6.87 -15.21
CA ASP A 105 33.06 -7.08 -16.51
C ASP A 105 32.18 -5.88 -16.90
N LYS A 106 31.93 -5.75 -18.21
CA LYS A 106 31.08 -4.70 -18.77
C LYS A 106 30.04 -5.33 -19.68
N VAL A 107 28.78 -4.93 -19.50
CA VAL A 107 27.69 -5.23 -20.42
C VAL A 107 27.37 -3.95 -21.19
N GLU A 108 27.59 -3.97 -22.50
CA GLU A 108 27.29 -2.85 -23.40
C GLU A 108 25.95 -3.10 -24.10
N ILE A 109 25.06 -2.10 -24.08
CA ILE A 109 23.74 -2.10 -24.73
C ILE A 109 23.64 -0.77 -25.49
N GLY A 110 23.85 -0.83 -26.80
CA GLY A 110 24.05 0.33 -27.65
C GLY A 110 25.00 1.35 -27.03
N GLY A 111 24.50 2.55 -26.75
CA GLY A 111 25.29 3.63 -26.12
C GLY A 111 25.50 3.54 -24.59
N ILE A 112 25.00 2.51 -23.90
CA ILE A 112 25.01 2.40 -22.43
C ILE A 112 25.96 1.30 -21.98
N LYS A 113 26.83 1.61 -21.00
CA LYS A 113 27.75 0.66 -20.38
C LYS A 113 27.34 0.39 -18.94
N LEU A 114 27.06 -0.87 -18.63
CA LEU A 114 26.81 -1.37 -17.28
C LEU A 114 28.08 -2.07 -16.76
N ASN A 115 28.77 -1.44 -15.82
CA ASN A 115 29.95 -1.99 -15.16
C ASN A 115 29.51 -2.91 -14.02
N VAL A 116 30.00 -4.15 -14.01
CA VAL A 116 29.65 -5.15 -13.01
C VAL A 116 30.54 -4.99 -11.79
N ILE A 117 29.91 -4.80 -10.63
CA ILE A 117 30.56 -4.74 -9.32
C ILE A 117 30.08 -5.94 -8.53
N GLY A 118 30.99 -6.81 -8.10
CA GLY A 118 30.66 -7.89 -7.17
C GLY A 118 30.16 -7.31 -5.85
N THR A 119 29.03 -7.77 -5.35
CA THR A 119 28.49 -7.28 -4.07
C THR A 119 27.96 -8.43 -3.23
N PRO A 120 28.80 -9.45 -2.94
CA PRO A 120 28.38 -10.61 -2.19
C PRO A 120 27.88 -10.23 -0.81
N GLY A 121 26.92 -11.00 -0.30
CA GLY A 121 26.46 -10.89 1.07
C GLY A 121 24.99 -11.25 1.25
N HIS A 122 24.09 -10.75 0.39
CA HIS A 122 22.73 -11.29 0.36
C HIS A 122 22.72 -12.72 -0.19
N SER A 123 23.47 -12.92 -1.26
CA SER A 123 23.86 -14.21 -1.80
C SER A 123 25.37 -14.21 -2.14
N PRO A 124 26.01 -15.37 -2.37
CA PRO A 124 27.47 -15.47 -2.59
C PRO A 124 27.96 -14.82 -3.89
N GLY A 125 27.11 -14.68 -4.89
CA GLY A 125 27.40 -14.07 -6.18
C GLY A 125 26.54 -12.85 -6.51
N SER A 126 25.89 -12.23 -5.51
CA SER A 126 25.20 -10.96 -5.70
C SER A 126 26.09 -9.94 -6.44
N ILE A 127 25.56 -9.25 -7.44
CA ILE A 127 26.23 -8.18 -8.18
C ILE A 127 25.42 -6.88 -8.16
N SER A 128 26.11 -5.76 -8.34
CA SER A 128 25.56 -4.45 -8.65
C SER A 128 26.02 -3.99 -10.03
N LEU A 129 25.21 -3.18 -10.71
CA LEU A 129 25.49 -2.70 -12.06
C LEU A 129 25.56 -1.17 -12.06
N LEU A 130 26.71 -0.60 -12.42
CA LEU A 130 26.97 0.84 -12.40
C LEU A 130 27.06 1.42 -13.81
N THR A 131 26.37 2.53 -14.06
CA THR A 131 26.50 3.31 -15.30
C THR A 131 26.55 4.81 -15.05
N LYS A 132 27.37 5.52 -15.82
CA LYS A 132 27.43 7.00 -15.86
C LYS A 132 26.79 7.57 -17.12
N ASP A 133 26.36 6.70 -18.04
CA ASP A 133 25.80 7.08 -19.35
C ASP A 133 24.34 7.53 -19.23
N ILE A 134 23.67 7.16 -18.12
CA ILE A 134 22.30 7.55 -17.83
C ILE A 134 22.31 8.58 -16.71
N LYS A 135 22.07 9.85 -17.09
CA LYS A 135 22.09 11.00 -16.18
C LYS A 135 20.71 11.58 -15.88
N ASN A 136 19.64 10.99 -16.41
CA ASN A 136 18.28 11.43 -16.15
C ASN A 136 17.39 10.24 -15.79
N PHE A 137 16.61 10.39 -14.73
CA PHE A 137 15.54 9.45 -14.42
C PHE A 137 14.29 10.23 -14.02
N ARG A 138 13.21 10.05 -14.79
CA ARG A 138 11.91 10.71 -14.59
C ARG A 138 12.01 12.24 -14.49
N GLY A 139 12.81 12.84 -15.37
CA GLY A 139 12.99 14.30 -15.44
C GLY A 139 13.92 14.87 -14.37
N LYS A 140 14.60 14.02 -13.58
CA LYS A 140 15.56 14.46 -12.57
C LYS A 140 16.99 14.11 -12.97
N PRO A 141 17.96 15.04 -12.82
CA PRO A 141 19.35 14.78 -13.12
C PRO A 141 20.03 13.97 -12.00
N TYR A 142 20.92 13.07 -12.40
CA TYR A 142 21.77 12.25 -11.55
C TYR A 142 23.16 12.13 -12.19
N ASP A 143 24.18 11.89 -11.37
CA ASP A 143 25.57 11.78 -11.88
C ASP A 143 25.83 10.40 -12.53
N GLY A 144 24.96 9.44 -12.20
CA GLY A 144 24.89 8.10 -12.75
C GLY A 144 23.87 7.26 -12.00
N ILE A 145 23.78 5.99 -12.37
CA ILE A 145 22.80 5.04 -11.82
C ILE A 145 23.53 3.78 -11.38
N ILE A 146 23.10 3.23 -10.25
CA ILE A 146 23.52 1.92 -9.78
C ILE A 146 22.31 1.04 -9.47
N PHE A 147 22.29 -0.15 -10.07
CA PHE A 147 21.37 -1.21 -9.72
C PHE A 147 22.01 -2.08 -8.65
N THR A 148 21.42 -2.14 -7.46
CA THR A 148 22.07 -2.74 -6.28
C THR A 148 21.52 -4.11 -5.92
N GLY A 149 20.52 -4.62 -6.65
CA GLY A 149 19.76 -5.80 -6.24
C GLY A 149 19.35 -5.68 -4.77
N ASP A 150 19.68 -6.71 -4.00
CA ASP A 150 19.37 -6.79 -2.58
C ASP A 150 20.55 -6.43 -1.67
N LEU A 151 21.54 -5.68 -2.18
CA LEU A 151 22.61 -5.15 -1.34
C LEU A 151 22.11 -3.97 -0.49
N ILE A 152 21.88 -2.82 -1.13
CA ILE A 152 21.39 -1.58 -0.53
C ILE A 152 20.06 -1.25 -1.16
N MET A 153 19.05 -1.13 -0.31
CA MET A 153 17.71 -0.70 -0.67
C MET A 153 17.37 0.54 0.16
N ARG A 154 16.31 1.25 -0.20
CA ARG A 154 16.00 2.54 0.44
C ARG A 154 15.83 2.39 1.96
N LYS A 155 16.81 2.90 2.72
CA LYS A 155 16.91 2.81 4.18
C LYS A 155 16.85 1.37 4.75
N THR A 156 17.14 0.35 3.95
CA THR A 156 17.20 -1.05 4.40
C THR A 156 18.20 -1.83 3.57
N LEU A 157 18.62 -3.00 4.05
CA LEU A 157 19.53 -3.90 3.33
C LEU A 157 18.78 -5.20 3.00
N GLY A 158 19.29 -6.00 2.06
CA GLY A 158 18.78 -7.35 1.88
C GLY A 158 19.02 -8.17 3.14
N ARG A 159 18.37 -9.30 3.27
CA ARG A 159 18.57 -10.20 4.41
C ARG A 159 19.83 -11.07 4.23
N THR A 160 20.39 -11.62 5.30
CA THR A 160 21.58 -12.53 5.26
C THR A 160 21.34 -13.86 5.97
N ASP A 161 20.23 -13.98 6.69
CA ASP A 161 19.71 -15.15 7.38
C ASP A 161 18.99 -16.10 6.39
N ILE A 162 19.57 -16.29 5.20
CA ILE A 162 19.09 -17.18 4.14
C ILE A 162 20.26 -18.04 3.65
N PRO A 163 20.00 -19.19 3.00
CA PRO A 163 21.06 -20.02 2.44
C PRO A 163 22.01 -19.20 1.54
N GLY A 164 23.31 -19.26 1.82
CA GLY A 164 24.34 -18.49 1.10
C GLY A 164 24.50 -17.02 1.52
N GLY A 165 23.64 -16.50 2.40
CA GLY A 165 23.79 -15.16 2.96
C GLY A 165 24.99 -15.06 3.90
N ASN A 166 25.70 -13.93 3.86
CA ASN A 166 26.88 -13.67 4.66
C ASN A 166 26.97 -12.18 5.04
N LEU A 167 26.75 -11.88 6.32
CA LEU A 167 26.69 -10.51 6.83
C LEU A 167 28.03 -9.77 6.68
N GLU A 168 29.14 -10.46 6.90
CA GLU A 168 30.47 -9.85 6.82
C GLU A 168 30.85 -9.51 5.38
N ALA A 169 30.54 -10.39 4.43
CA ALA A 169 30.67 -10.10 3.00
C ALA A 169 29.81 -8.90 2.61
N LYS A 170 28.56 -8.83 3.09
CA LYS A 170 27.66 -7.69 2.85
C LYS A 170 28.25 -6.38 3.35
N ARG A 171 28.80 -6.38 4.58
CA ARG A 171 29.46 -5.21 5.16
C ARG A 171 30.60 -4.71 4.28
N LYS A 172 31.48 -5.62 3.84
CA LYS A 172 32.60 -5.30 2.95
C LYS A 172 32.11 -4.72 1.62
N SER A 173 31.08 -5.32 1.03
CA SER A 173 30.45 -4.85 -0.21
C SER A 173 29.86 -3.44 -0.07
N ILE A 174 29.11 -3.16 1.01
CA ILE A 174 28.54 -1.84 1.29
C ILE A 174 29.64 -0.82 1.51
N LYS A 175 30.65 -1.12 2.34
CA LYS A 175 31.77 -0.21 2.60
C LYS A 175 32.52 0.13 1.31
N ARG A 176 32.84 -0.88 0.50
CA ARG A 176 33.52 -0.69 -0.79
C ARG A 176 32.71 0.21 -1.72
N LEU A 177 31.41 -0.03 -1.84
CA LEU A 177 30.55 0.78 -2.70
C LEU A 177 30.41 2.22 -2.19
N MET A 178 30.18 2.39 -0.88
CA MET A 178 29.99 3.69 -0.26
C MET A 178 31.28 4.51 -0.19
N SER A 179 32.46 3.89 -0.17
CA SER A 179 33.74 4.58 -0.17
C SER A 179 34.33 4.76 -1.57
N ASN A 180 33.64 4.32 -2.63
CA ASN A 180 34.14 4.46 -3.99
C ASN A 180 34.12 5.96 -4.42
N PRO A 181 35.28 6.57 -4.74
CA PRO A 181 35.37 7.98 -5.09
C PRO A 181 34.70 8.31 -6.43
N GLU A 182 34.51 7.32 -7.31
CA GLU A 182 33.81 7.51 -8.58
C GLU A 182 32.29 7.60 -8.45
N ILE A 183 31.75 7.24 -7.27
CA ILE A 183 30.32 7.23 -6.99
C ILE A 183 30.01 8.42 -6.09
N THR A 184 29.45 9.47 -6.67
CA THR A 184 29.05 10.67 -5.93
C THR A 184 27.77 10.43 -5.12
N ASP A 185 27.46 11.34 -4.21
CA ASP A 185 26.22 11.33 -3.43
C ASP A 185 24.95 11.42 -4.28
N ASN A 186 25.07 11.95 -5.49
CA ASN A 186 23.98 12.13 -6.44
C ASN A 186 23.81 10.95 -7.41
N PHE A 187 24.46 9.81 -7.18
CA PHE A 187 24.13 8.58 -7.90
C PHE A 187 22.77 8.03 -7.44
N LEU A 188 21.93 7.68 -8.40
CA LEU A 188 20.63 7.06 -8.14
C LEU A 188 20.81 5.56 -7.86
N ILE A 189 20.21 5.08 -6.76
CA ILE A 189 20.11 3.66 -6.45
C ILE A 189 18.76 3.13 -6.93
N LEU A 190 18.82 2.12 -7.78
CA LEU A 190 17.70 1.34 -8.31
C LEU A 190 17.80 -0.11 -7.80
N ALA A 191 17.25 -0.36 -6.62
CA ALA A 191 17.43 -1.63 -5.91
C ALA A 191 16.43 -2.73 -6.36
N GLY A 192 16.69 -3.97 -5.94
CA GLY A 192 15.87 -5.17 -6.20
C GLY A 192 14.47 -5.10 -5.59
N HIS A 193 14.34 -4.52 -4.39
CA HIS A 193 13.04 -4.17 -3.80
C HIS A 193 12.95 -2.70 -3.40
N TRP A 194 11.76 -2.31 -2.92
CA TRP A 194 11.48 -0.99 -2.33
C TRP A 194 11.60 0.21 -3.31
N GLY A 195 11.58 1.42 -2.74
CA GLY A 195 11.61 2.68 -3.47
C GLY A 195 13.01 3.08 -3.95
N ILE A 196 13.07 4.10 -4.81
CA ILE A 196 14.35 4.69 -5.26
C ILE A 196 15.00 5.52 -4.15
N THR A 197 16.33 5.56 -4.12
CA THR A 197 17.14 6.37 -3.19
C THR A 197 18.41 6.88 -3.87
N THR A 198 19.31 7.58 -3.17
CA THR A 198 20.61 8.00 -3.71
C THR A 198 21.74 7.58 -2.80
N ILE A 199 22.95 7.47 -3.34
CA ILE A 199 24.14 7.11 -2.56
C ILE A 199 24.33 8.04 -1.37
N GLY A 200 24.16 9.36 -1.53
CA GLY A 200 24.31 10.32 -0.43
C GLY A 200 23.27 10.14 0.68
N LYS A 201 22.02 9.81 0.31
CA LYS A 201 20.98 9.52 1.30
C LYS A 201 21.31 8.27 2.11
N GLU A 202 21.75 7.21 1.43
CA GLU A 202 22.11 5.97 2.10
C GLU A 202 23.42 6.13 2.90
N ARG A 203 24.46 6.80 2.38
CA ARG A 203 25.67 7.15 3.15
C ARG A 203 25.33 7.85 4.46
N LYS A 204 24.48 8.90 4.40
CA LYS A 204 24.04 9.62 5.60
C LYS A 204 23.30 8.73 6.58
N TYR A 205 22.45 7.83 6.08
CA TYR A 205 21.68 6.89 6.89
C TYR A 205 22.58 5.84 7.55
N TRP A 206 23.55 5.29 6.81
CA TRP A 206 24.44 4.22 7.27
C TRP A 206 25.70 4.70 7.98
N LYS A 207 25.99 6.00 7.99
CA LYS A 207 27.19 6.58 8.65
C LYS A 207 27.33 6.11 10.10
N GLN A 208 26.27 6.24 10.91
CA GLN A 208 26.29 5.82 12.31
C GLN A 208 26.41 4.30 12.51
N TRP A 209 25.95 3.51 11.53
CA TRP A 209 26.08 2.06 11.56
C TRP A 209 27.49 1.62 11.18
N LEU A 210 28.10 2.25 10.17
CA LEU A 210 29.49 2.00 9.77
C LEU A 210 30.47 2.46 10.85
N ASP A 211 30.28 3.65 11.42
CA ASP A 211 31.16 4.23 12.44
C ASP A 211 31.14 3.41 13.74
N ALA A 212 29.97 2.94 14.18
CA ALA A 212 29.84 2.16 15.41
C ALA A 212 30.46 0.76 15.33
N GLN A 213 30.67 0.22 14.13
CA GLN A 213 31.27 -1.11 13.92
C GLN A 213 32.80 -1.04 13.76
N MET A 214 33.36 0.12 13.42
CA MET A 214 34.81 0.33 13.29
C MET A 214 35.53 0.46 14.64
N ASN A 215 34.82 0.80 15.72
CA ASN A 215 35.40 1.08 17.04
C ASN A 215 35.38 -0.13 18.01
N GLY A 216 35.22 -1.36 17.51
CA GLY A 216 35.49 -2.60 18.28
C GLY A 216 34.65 -2.85 19.54
N SER A 217 33.56 -2.12 19.80
CA SER A 217 32.72 -2.31 20.99
C SER A 217 31.64 -3.37 20.74
N ASN A 218 31.65 -4.44 21.56
CA ASN A 218 30.73 -5.60 21.59
C ASN A 218 29.63 -5.61 20.51
N ALA A 219 30.01 -6.06 19.32
CA ALA A 219 29.21 -6.02 18.10
C ALA A 219 27.96 -6.94 18.13
N GLN A 220 27.91 -7.94 19.02
CA GLN A 220 26.76 -8.86 19.13
C GLN A 220 25.53 -8.21 19.80
N ASN A 221 25.69 -7.56 20.95
CA ASN A 221 24.54 -6.98 21.66
C ASN A 221 23.99 -5.70 20.99
N LEU A 222 24.84 -4.91 20.34
CA LEU A 222 24.42 -3.69 19.63
C LEU A 222 23.81 -3.96 18.26
N SER A 223 24.14 -5.07 17.59
CA SER A 223 23.55 -5.43 16.29
C SER A 223 22.14 -6.00 16.43
N GLU A 224 21.88 -6.86 17.41
CA GLU A 224 20.52 -7.36 17.70
C GLU A 224 19.59 -6.27 18.27
N LEU A 225 20.11 -5.44 19.19
CA LEU A 225 19.34 -4.31 19.72
C LEU A 225 19.14 -3.19 18.69
N ARG A 226 20.08 -2.99 17.74
CA ARG A 226 19.90 -2.01 16.64
C ARG A 226 19.15 -2.57 15.44
N GLU A 227 19.13 -3.85 15.13
CA GLU A 227 18.22 -4.37 14.08
C GLU A 227 16.76 -4.18 14.50
N LYS A 228 16.46 -4.37 15.78
CA LYS A 228 15.14 -4.03 16.35
C LYS A 228 14.86 -2.52 16.41
N ARG A 229 15.89 -1.67 16.61
CA ARG A 229 15.75 -0.20 16.68
C ARG A 229 15.80 0.52 15.33
N ILE A 230 16.52 -0.02 14.35
CA ILE A 230 16.60 0.46 12.95
C ILE A 230 15.28 0.16 12.22
N GLN A 231 14.53 -0.87 12.64
CA GLN A 231 13.13 -1.06 12.24
C GLN A 231 12.19 0.01 12.85
N ALA A 232 12.55 0.61 13.99
CA ALA A 232 11.74 1.58 14.71
C ALA A 232 12.05 3.06 14.37
N ASP A 233 13.30 3.42 14.03
CA ASP A 233 13.76 4.81 13.86
C ASP A 233 13.71 5.35 12.39
N LEU A 234 13.00 4.66 11.49
CA LEU A 234 12.89 4.98 10.05
C LEU A 234 12.05 6.24 9.72
N PHE A 235 11.39 6.85 10.70
CA PHE A 235 10.38 7.91 10.53
C PHE A 235 11.00 9.32 10.50
N GLY A 236 11.74 9.59 9.43
CA GLY A 236 12.12 10.93 8.99
C GLY A 236 11.36 11.30 7.70
N HIS A 237 10.39 12.21 7.86
CA HIS A 237 9.35 12.68 6.94
C HIS A 237 9.72 12.88 5.45
N THR A 238 8.88 12.32 4.56
CA THR A 238 8.25 12.98 3.39
C THR A 238 7.40 11.99 2.57
N LYS A 239 6.25 11.56 3.12
CA LYS A 239 5.12 11.00 2.34
C LYS A 239 3.79 11.40 3.00
N LEU A 240 3.66 12.70 3.24
CA LEU A 240 2.68 13.30 4.13
C LEU A 240 1.29 13.38 3.47
N ILE A 241 0.55 12.27 3.33
CA ILE A 241 -0.74 12.15 2.60
C ILE A 241 -0.54 11.75 1.12
N ALA A 242 -0.12 10.51 0.87
CA ALA A 242 -0.10 9.97 -0.48
C ALA A 242 -1.38 9.15 -0.76
N LYS A 243 -2.08 9.44 -1.86
CA LYS A 243 -3.08 8.52 -2.44
C LYS A 243 -2.40 7.18 -2.66
N ILE A 244 -2.93 6.12 -2.06
CA ILE A 244 -2.52 4.77 -2.40
C ILE A 244 -2.85 4.50 -3.87
N ASP A 245 -1.95 3.82 -4.57
CA ASP A 245 -2.29 3.19 -5.84
C ASP A 245 -3.40 2.16 -5.57
N HIS A 246 -4.63 2.48 -5.97
CA HIS A 246 -5.83 1.65 -5.82
C HIS A 246 -5.61 0.20 -6.29
N ARG A 247 -4.60 -0.08 -7.12
CA ARG A 247 -4.19 -1.42 -7.55
C ARG A 247 -3.68 -2.29 -6.39
N ILE A 248 -2.98 -1.72 -5.41
CA ILE A 248 -2.46 -2.43 -4.22
C ILE A 248 -3.63 -2.98 -3.40
N LEU A 249 -4.55 -2.09 -3.02
CA LEU A 249 -5.75 -2.44 -2.27
C LEU A 249 -6.63 -3.43 -3.04
N THR A 250 -6.81 -3.21 -4.35
CA THR A 250 -7.56 -4.11 -5.23
C THR A 250 -7.01 -5.53 -5.26
N ARG A 251 -5.69 -5.67 -5.27
CA ARG A 251 -5.03 -6.97 -5.32
C ARG A 251 -5.20 -7.74 -4.01
N TYR A 252 -5.01 -7.09 -2.85
CA TYR A 252 -5.22 -7.73 -1.54
C TYR A 252 -6.67 -8.18 -1.37
N THR A 253 -7.61 -7.31 -1.70
CA THR A 253 -9.04 -7.59 -1.59
C THR A 253 -9.42 -8.84 -2.40
N ARG A 254 -8.95 -8.96 -3.66
CA ARG A 254 -9.24 -10.13 -4.51
C ARG A 254 -8.58 -11.43 -4.04
N LYS A 255 -7.42 -11.36 -3.38
CA LYS A 255 -6.68 -12.53 -2.89
C LYS A 255 -7.31 -13.09 -1.62
N ILE A 256 -7.70 -12.21 -0.71
CA ILE A 256 -8.19 -12.54 0.64
C ILE A 256 -9.65 -13.03 0.59
N MET A 257 -10.48 -12.44 -0.26
CA MET A 257 -11.92 -12.70 -0.28
C MET A 257 -12.33 -13.81 -1.27
N LYS A 258 -11.57 -14.92 -1.32
CA LYS A 258 -11.96 -16.12 -2.08
C LYS A 258 -12.92 -16.97 -1.24
N ILE A 259 -14.16 -17.12 -1.69
CA ILE A 259 -15.15 -17.99 -1.03
C ILE A 259 -14.99 -19.41 -1.60
N ASP A 260 -14.79 -20.39 -0.73
CA ASP A 260 -14.80 -21.81 -1.09
C ASP A 260 -16.21 -22.22 -1.61
N PRO A 261 -16.32 -22.83 -2.80
CA PRO A 261 -17.58 -23.30 -3.35
C PRO A 261 -18.43 -24.14 -2.40
N LYS A 262 -17.82 -24.96 -1.54
CA LYS A 262 -18.57 -25.78 -0.56
C LYS A 262 -19.21 -24.94 0.54
N THR A 263 -18.53 -23.87 0.97
CA THR A 263 -19.08 -22.89 1.92
C THR A 263 -20.27 -22.15 1.32
N LYS A 264 -20.26 -21.87 0.01
CA LYS A 264 -21.37 -21.19 -0.68
C LYS A 264 -22.65 -22.04 -0.69
N VAL A 265 -22.54 -23.33 -1.03
CA VAL A 265 -23.70 -24.26 -1.10
C VAL A 265 -24.35 -24.44 0.28
N PHE A 266 -23.54 -24.65 1.32
CA PHE A 266 -24.07 -24.88 2.67
C PHE A 266 -24.78 -23.64 3.25
N VAL A 267 -24.30 -22.44 2.92
CA VAL A 267 -24.95 -21.19 3.33
C VAL A 267 -26.28 -21.00 2.62
N GLU A 268 -26.37 -21.33 1.33
CA GLU A 268 -27.65 -21.28 0.61
C GLU A 268 -28.73 -22.16 1.26
N MET A 269 -28.34 -23.30 1.85
CA MET A 269 -29.23 -24.19 2.59
C MET A 269 -29.64 -23.67 3.99
N ASN A 270 -28.94 -22.68 4.56
CA ASN A 270 -29.14 -22.23 5.94
C ASN A 270 -29.38 -20.71 6.07
N LYS A 271 -29.79 -20.05 4.96
CA LYS A 271 -29.88 -18.58 4.84
C LYS A 271 -30.66 -17.92 5.98
N ASP A 272 -31.88 -18.35 6.26
CA ASP A 272 -32.76 -17.64 7.19
C ASP A 272 -32.19 -17.57 8.61
N ARG A 273 -31.59 -18.68 9.08
CA ARG A 273 -30.94 -18.76 10.39
C ARG A 273 -29.66 -17.92 10.47
N LEU A 274 -28.94 -17.80 9.36
CA LEU A 274 -27.78 -16.91 9.24
C LEU A 274 -28.20 -15.43 9.28
N PHE A 275 -29.26 -15.05 8.57
CA PHE A 275 -29.73 -13.65 8.52
C PHE A 275 -30.25 -13.12 9.87
N GLN A 276 -30.86 -13.99 10.69
CA GLN A 276 -31.34 -13.61 12.03
C GLN A 276 -30.21 -13.25 13.02
N THR A 277 -28.99 -13.77 12.81
CA THR A 277 -27.87 -13.61 13.75
C THR A 277 -26.85 -12.54 13.31
N LEU A 278 -27.05 -11.88 12.16
CA LEU A 278 -26.09 -10.93 11.61
C LEU A 278 -25.81 -9.71 12.49
N HIS A 279 -26.75 -9.34 13.38
CA HIS A 279 -26.57 -8.19 14.29
C HIS A 279 -25.61 -8.47 15.44
N ASN A 280 -25.45 -9.74 15.83
CA ASN A 280 -24.49 -10.22 16.83
C ASN A 280 -24.25 -11.73 16.62
N PRO A 281 -23.35 -12.12 15.70
CA PRO A 281 -23.18 -13.53 15.36
C PRO A 281 -22.55 -14.30 16.53
N GLU A 282 -23.08 -15.48 16.88
CA GLU A 282 -22.58 -16.29 17.99
C GLU A 282 -22.40 -17.78 17.64
N GLY A 283 -21.42 -18.41 18.28
CA GLY A 283 -21.21 -19.86 18.22
C GLY A 283 -20.88 -20.40 16.82
N LYS A 284 -21.21 -21.68 16.56
CA LYS A 284 -20.86 -22.37 15.29
C LYS A 284 -21.51 -21.71 14.07
N ILE A 285 -22.72 -21.17 14.23
CA ILE A 285 -23.44 -20.45 13.16
C ILE A 285 -22.79 -19.10 12.91
N GLY A 286 -22.39 -18.37 13.95
CA GLY A 286 -21.63 -17.13 13.82
C GLY A 286 -20.29 -17.33 13.12
N LYS A 287 -19.53 -18.39 13.47
CA LYS A 287 -18.25 -18.72 12.77
C LYS A 287 -18.46 -19.01 11.29
N LEU A 288 -19.54 -19.70 10.96
CA LEU A 288 -19.92 -19.95 9.56
C LEU A 288 -20.36 -18.67 8.85
N ALA A 289 -21.12 -17.81 9.54
CA ALA A 289 -21.45 -16.47 9.05
C ALA A 289 -20.16 -15.68 8.78
N ALA A 290 -19.16 -15.74 9.65
CA ALA A 290 -17.86 -15.07 9.47
C ALA A 290 -17.12 -15.54 8.20
N ARG A 291 -17.19 -16.84 7.87
CA ARG A 291 -16.63 -17.41 6.63
C ARG A 291 -17.38 -16.97 5.38
N TYR A 292 -18.66 -16.61 5.52
CA TYR A 292 -19.52 -16.18 4.43
C TYR A 292 -19.68 -14.66 4.32
N ALA A 293 -19.48 -13.91 5.40
CA ALA A 293 -19.89 -12.52 5.59
C ALA A 293 -19.21 -11.58 4.58
N GLY A 294 -19.82 -11.50 3.39
CA GLY A 294 -20.67 -10.38 3.01
C GLY A 294 -19.96 -9.15 2.48
N ILE A 295 -18.66 -8.99 2.70
CA ILE A 295 -17.92 -7.88 2.11
C ILE A 295 -17.53 -8.29 0.69
N ARG A 296 -18.25 -7.76 -0.29
CA ARG A 296 -17.90 -7.95 -1.70
C ARG A 296 -16.57 -7.24 -1.97
N PRO A 297 -15.60 -7.85 -2.67
CA PRO A 297 -14.34 -7.20 -3.00
C PRO A 297 -14.51 -5.82 -3.64
N ILE A 298 -15.54 -5.68 -4.47
CA ILE A 298 -15.87 -4.43 -5.13
C ILE A 298 -16.23 -3.29 -4.16
N THR A 299 -16.85 -3.62 -3.01
CA THR A 299 -17.24 -2.65 -1.97
C THR A 299 -16.02 -1.97 -1.38
N VAL A 300 -15.03 -2.77 -0.96
CA VAL A 300 -13.77 -2.26 -0.39
C VAL A 300 -12.95 -1.55 -1.45
N MET A 301 -12.78 -2.16 -2.63
CA MET A 301 -12.03 -1.58 -3.74
C MET A 301 -12.54 -0.18 -4.09
N TRP A 302 -13.82 -0.08 -4.45
CA TRP A 302 -14.41 1.19 -4.85
C TRP A 302 -14.50 2.18 -3.68
N GLY A 303 -14.83 1.69 -2.48
CA GLY A 303 -15.00 2.51 -1.29
C GLY A 303 -13.74 3.26 -0.87
N PHE A 304 -12.58 2.61 -0.97
CA PHE A 304 -11.30 3.20 -0.60
C PHE A 304 -10.62 3.95 -1.77
N LYS A 305 -11.13 3.83 -2.99
CA LYS A 305 -10.64 4.61 -4.14
C LYS A 305 -10.61 6.11 -3.82
N ASP A 306 -9.50 6.77 -4.12
CA ASP A 306 -9.29 8.20 -3.86
C ASP A 306 -9.37 8.64 -2.38
N LEU A 307 -9.36 7.69 -1.43
CA LEU A 307 -9.28 8.00 -0.02
C LEU A 307 -7.84 8.26 0.42
N ALA A 308 -7.64 9.35 1.14
CA ALA A 308 -6.38 9.71 1.76
C ALA A 308 -6.40 9.21 3.21
N ILE A 309 -5.81 8.05 3.45
CA ILE A 309 -5.57 7.52 4.80
C ILE A 309 -4.16 7.95 5.22
N ASP A 310 -4.03 8.39 6.46
CA ASP A 310 -2.74 8.62 7.10
C ASP A 310 -2.22 7.31 7.70
N TRP A 311 -1.31 6.66 6.98
CA TRP A 311 -0.79 5.33 7.28
C TRP A 311 0.25 5.29 8.41
N ASP A 312 0.65 6.47 8.90
CA ASP A 312 1.53 6.61 10.07
C ASP A 312 0.73 6.87 11.36
N SER A 313 -0.60 6.95 11.24
CA SER A 313 -1.51 7.20 12.35
C SER A 313 -2.28 5.95 12.76
N LYS A 314 -2.99 6.07 13.89
CA LYS A 314 -3.99 5.08 14.31
C LYS A 314 -5.22 5.15 13.41
N VAL A 315 -5.63 4.00 12.88
CA VAL A 315 -6.85 3.81 12.08
C VAL A 315 -7.77 2.85 12.81
N LEU A 316 -9.05 3.20 12.95
CA LEU A 316 -10.07 2.35 13.58
C LEU A 316 -11.04 1.80 12.54
N GLU A 317 -11.29 0.50 12.60
CA GLU A 317 -12.45 -0.13 11.96
C GLU A 317 -13.49 -0.51 13.03
N ILE A 318 -14.75 -0.11 12.81
CA ILE A 318 -15.89 -0.44 13.65
C ILE A 318 -16.75 -1.49 12.95
N GLY A 319 -17.12 -2.55 13.67
CA GLY A 319 -17.88 -3.67 13.13
C GLY A 319 -17.09 -4.44 12.08
N PHE A 320 -15.86 -4.83 12.40
CA PHE A 320 -14.93 -5.48 11.47
C PHE A 320 -15.35 -6.91 11.08
N GLY A 321 -16.31 -7.50 11.77
CA GLY A 321 -16.80 -8.87 11.53
C GLY A 321 -15.67 -9.89 11.59
N ALA A 322 -15.47 -10.66 10.52
CA ALA A 322 -14.38 -11.63 10.48
C ALA A 322 -12.97 -10.98 10.36
N GLY A 323 -12.85 -9.66 10.24
CA GLY A 323 -11.54 -8.97 10.22
C GLY A 323 -10.83 -9.00 8.86
N TYR A 324 -11.57 -9.13 7.76
CA TYR A 324 -11.01 -9.08 6.41
C TYR A 324 -10.46 -7.71 6.02
N VAL A 325 -11.17 -6.64 6.41
CA VAL A 325 -10.74 -5.26 6.11
C VAL A 325 -9.57 -4.87 7.02
N LEU A 326 -9.56 -5.27 8.30
CA LEU A 326 -8.37 -5.22 9.16
C LEU A 326 -7.13 -5.82 8.47
N GLN A 327 -7.27 -7.02 7.88
CA GLN A 327 -6.17 -7.69 7.19
C GLN A 327 -5.69 -6.92 5.95
N ILE A 328 -6.64 -6.37 5.18
CA ILE A 328 -6.34 -5.54 4.00
C ILE A 328 -5.62 -4.25 4.42
N LEU A 329 -6.10 -3.57 5.48
CA LEU A 329 -5.51 -2.35 6.01
C LEU A 329 -4.10 -2.60 6.54
N ALA A 330 -3.92 -3.63 7.36
CA ALA A 330 -2.64 -3.98 7.96
C ALA A 330 -1.62 -4.42 6.88
N GLY A 331 -2.03 -5.28 5.95
CA GLY A 331 -1.18 -5.69 4.83
C GLY A 331 -0.79 -4.52 3.93
N THR A 332 -1.73 -3.60 3.68
CA THR A 332 -1.46 -2.37 2.91
C THR A 332 -0.50 -1.45 3.67
N MET A 333 -0.74 -1.20 4.96
CA MET A 333 0.11 -0.39 5.83
C MET A 333 1.53 -0.95 5.90
N GLN A 334 1.68 -2.28 6.01
CA GLN A 334 2.96 -2.96 5.93
C GLN A 334 3.65 -2.77 4.56
N GLU A 335 2.91 -2.97 3.45
CA GLU A 335 3.45 -2.84 2.09
C GLU A 335 3.96 -1.42 1.79
N ILE A 336 3.32 -0.39 2.34
CA ILE A 336 3.71 1.00 2.12
C ILE A 336 4.62 1.57 3.23
N GLN A 337 5.01 0.75 4.20
CA GLN A 337 5.84 1.10 5.36
C GLN A 337 5.24 2.18 6.27
N GLY A 338 3.92 2.14 6.50
CA GLY A 338 3.28 3.00 7.49
C GLY A 338 3.67 2.63 8.92
N SER A 339 4.00 3.61 9.77
CA SER A 339 4.24 3.38 11.22
C SER A 339 2.96 3.10 11.99
N GLY A 340 1.81 3.35 11.39
CA GLY A 340 0.53 3.35 12.05
C GLY A 340 0.15 2.01 12.67
N THR A 341 -1.03 2.02 13.24
CA THR A 341 -1.59 0.85 13.91
C THR A 341 -3.07 0.76 13.59
N ILE A 342 -3.53 -0.44 13.29
CA ILE A 342 -4.93 -0.71 13.01
C ILE A 342 -5.61 -1.15 14.31
N TYR A 343 -6.75 -0.56 14.61
CA TYR A 343 -7.62 -0.94 15.71
C TYR A 343 -8.93 -1.47 15.15
N GLY A 344 -9.47 -2.51 15.76
CA GLY A 344 -10.76 -3.09 15.45
C GLY A 344 -11.62 -3.17 16.71
N ILE A 345 -12.87 -2.72 16.60
CA ILE A 345 -13.90 -2.97 17.61
C ILE A 345 -15.13 -3.64 16.97
N ASP A 346 -15.65 -4.69 17.60
CA ASP A 346 -16.86 -5.40 17.16
C ASP A 346 -17.66 -5.85 18.39
N ILE A 347 -18.99 -5.84 18.29
CA ILE A 347 -19.87 -6.21 19.40
C ILE A 347 -19.90 -7.73 19.64
N SER A 348 -19.56 -8.52 18.62
CA SER A 348 -19.58 -9.98 18.70
C SER A 348 -18.24 -10.53 19.15
N LYS A 349 -18.23 -11.15 20.33
CA LYS A 349 -17.09 -11.95 20.81
C LYS A 349 -16.65 -13.03 19.82
N THR A 350 -17.59 -13.67 19.13
CA THR A 350 -17.27 -14.69 18.10
C THR A 350 -16.54 -14.06 16.92
N MET A 351 -16.92 -12.85 16.48
CA MET A 351 -16.21 -12.12 15.44
C MET A 351 -14.81 -11.70 15.87
N VAL A 352 -14.65 -11.26 17.13
CA VAL A 352 -13.35 -10.92 17.74
C VAL A 352 -12.39 -12.11 17.66
N GLU A 353 -12.82 -13.30 18.11
CA GLU A 353 -12.00 -14.52 18.06
C GLU A 353 -11.57 -14.87 16.62
N GLU A 354 -12.50 -14.83 15.67
CA GLU A 354 -12.23 -15.14 14.25
C GLU A 354 -11.32 -14.10 13.60
N ALA A 355 -11.47 -12.83 13.95
CA ALA A 355 -10.64 -11.74 13.44
C ALA A 355 -9.21 -11.82 14.01
N ILE A 356 -9.04 -12.16 15.28
CA ILE A 356 -7.72 -12.41 15.88
C ILE A 356 -7.03 -13.56 15.15
N SER A 357 -7.69 -14.71 14.99
CA SER A 357 -7.12 -15.86 14.30
C SER A 357 -6.69 -15.52 12.85
N ARG A 358 -7.53 -14.80 12.10
CA ARG A 358 -7.22 -14.39 10.72
C ARG A 358 -6.09 -13.37 10.62
N ASN A 359 -5.95 -12.52 11.64
CA ASN A 359 -4.95 -11.46 11.69
C ASN A 359 -3.80 -11.79 12.65
N GLN A 360 -3.63 -13.06 13.03
CA GLN A 360 -2.72 -13.48 14.11
C GLN A 360 -1.32 -12.91 13.92
N TYR A 361 -0.77 -13.02 12.71
CA TYR A 361 0.53 -12.43 12.37
C TYR A 361 0.60 -10.92 12.69
N PHE A 362 -0.41 -10.13 12.35
CA PHE A 362 -0.40 -8.69 12.63
C PHE A 362 -0.70 -8.36 14.10
N VAL A 363 -1.48 -9.20 14.78
CA VAL A 363 -1.76 -9.09 16.22
C VAL A 363 -0.49 -9.35 17.03
N ASP A 364 0.20 -10.46 16.75
CA ASP A 364 1.45 -10.85 17.42
C ASP A 364 2.55 -9.79 17.26
N ASN A 365 2.54 -9.08 16.13
CA ASN A 365 3.48 -8.00 15.83
C ASN A 365 3.01 -6.61 16.29
N GLY A 366 1.90 -6.52 17.06
CA GLY A 366 1.38 -5.26 17.58
C GLY A 366 0.93 -4.26 16.51
N LYS A 367 0.64 -4.73 15.29
CA LYS A 367 0.17 -3.91 14.16
C LYS A 367 -1.35 -3.83 14.07
N VAL A 368 -2.04 -4.81 14.65
CA VAL A 368 -3.50 -4.87 14.72
C VAL A 368 -3.91 -5.12 16.17
N HIS A 369 -4.74 -4.25 16.75
CA HIS A 369 -5.38 -4.45 18.04
C HIS A 369 -6.87 -4.70 17.85
N ILE A 370 -7.37 -5.80 18.40
CA ILE A 370 -8.77 -6.21 18.24
C ILE A 370 -9.36 -6.36 19.63
N GLN A 371 -10.55 -5.79 19.83
CA GLN A 371 -11.28 -5.94 21.08
C GLN A 371 -12.79 -5.97 20.85
N GLU A 372 -13.50 -6.51 21.83
CA GLU A 372 -14.96 -6.46 21.91
C GLU A 372 -15.42 -5.05 22.33
N GLY A 373 -16.53 -4.57 21.77
CA GLY A 373 -17.18 -3.35 22.22
C GLY A 373 -18.15 -2.75 21.20
N THR A 374 -18.71 -1.58 21.52
CA THR A 374 -19.81 -0.98 20.75
C THR A 374 -19.43 0.36 20.15
N ALA A 375 -20.01 0.67 18.98
CA ALA A 375 -19.89 1.98 18.36
C ALA A 375 -20.53 3.12 19.19
N LEU A 376 -21.43 2.77 20.12
CA LEU A 376 -22.18 3.72 20.94
C LEU A 376 -21.40 4.18 22.19
N ASP A 377 -20.28 3.53 22.48
CA ASP A 377 -19.42 3.80 23.63
C ASP A 377 -18.01 3.28 23.29
N LEU A 378 -17.23 4.11 22.60
CA LEU A 378 -15.91 3.72 22.13
C LEU A 378 -14.90 3.86 23.28
N PRO A 379 -14.22 2.78 23.71
CA PRO A 379 -13.26 2.79 24.82
C PRO A 379 -11.90 3.36 24.37
N TYR A 380 -11.94 4.53 23.75
CA TYR A 380 -10.80 5.21 23.18
C TYR A 380 -10.85 6.69 23.55
N GLU A 381 -9.67 7.29 23.65
CA GLU A 381 -9.51 8.69 24.00
C GLU A 381 -9.99 9.61 22.88
N ASP A 382 -10.32 10.83 23.27
CA ASP A 382 -10.63 11.91 22.34
C ASP A 382 -9.47 12.14 21.38
N ASN A 383 -9.79 12.38 20.10
CA ASN A 383 -8.78 12.70 19.08
C ASN A 383 -7.66 11.63 18.91
N GLN A 384 -7.96 10.36 19.14
CA GLN A 384 -7.00 9.26 18.99
C GLN A 384 -6.72 8.87 17.53
N PHE A 385 -7.72 8.88 16.64
CA PHE A 385 -7.63 8.27 15.31
C PHE A 385 -7.59 9.30 14.17
N SER A 386 -6.76 9.07 13.15
CA SER A 386 -6.78 9.90 11.93
C SER A 386 -7.93 9.52 11.00
N THR A 387 -8.32 8.25 11.03
CA THR A 387 -9.32 7.65 10.15
C THR A 387 -10.15 6.65 10.94
N VAL A 388 -11.47 6.74 10.81
CA VAL A 388 -12.42 5.73 11.30
C VAL A 388 -13.16 5.17 10.09
N ILE A 389 -13.40 3.86 10.07
CA ILE A 389 -13.99 3.13 8.95
C ILE A 389 -15.12 2.24 9.47
N GLY A 390 -16.27 2.27 8.79
CA GLY A 390 -17.34 1.31 8.99
C GLY A 390 -17.77 0.70 7.66
N VAL A 391 -17.73 -0.63 7.55
CA VAL A 391 -18.11 -1.36 6.33
C VAL A 391 -19.32 -2.23 6.62
N VAL A 392 -20.50 -1.83 6.10
CA VAL A 392 -21.78 -2.54 6.24
C VAL A 392 -22.19 -2.77 7.71
N THR A 393 -21.65 -1.99 8.65
CA THR A 393 -21.92 -2.11 10.10
C THR A 393 -23.04 -1.18 10.59
N ILE A 394 -23.13 0.03 10.03
CA ILE A 394 -23.91 1.13 10.64
C ILE A 394 -25.43 0.88 10.65
N ASN A 395 -25.89 -0.06 9.82
CA ASN A 395 -27.29 -0.48 9.79
C ASN A 395 -27.71 -1.22 11.07
N TYR A 396 -26.75 -1.74 11.84
CA TYR A 396 -26.98 -2.50 13.08
C TYR A 396 -26.84 -1.62 14.34
N TRP A 397 -26.51 -0.34 14.21
CA TRP A 397 -26.36 0.54 15.37
C TRP A 397 -27.74 0.97 15.88
N ALA A 398 -28.01 0.72 17.15
CA ALA A 398 -29.29 1.09 17.78
C ALA A 398 -29.52 2.61 17.80
N ASP A 399 -28.45 3.41 17.93
CA ASP A 399 -28.49 4.87 17.81
C ASP A 399 -27.34 5.37 16.93
N ILE A 400 -27.66 5.61 15.65
CA ILE A 400 -26.68 6.09 14.67
C ILE A 400 -26.12 7.47 15.02
N LEU A 401 -26.92 8.35 15.63
CA LEU A 401 -26.48 9.71 15.97
C LEU A 401 -25.48 9.66 17.13
N LYS A 402 -25.78 8.88 18.17
CA LYS A 402 -24.84 8.64 19.28
C LYS A 402 -23.54 8.02 18.78
N GLY A 403 -23.62 6.96 17.97
CA GLY A 403 -22.42 6.34 17.40
C GLY A 403 -21.62 7.30 16.52
N CYS A 404 -22.27 8.14 15.70
CA CYS A 404 -21.57 9.15 14.91
C CYS A 404 -20.90 10.23 15.79
N ARG A 405 -21.48 10.57 16.96
CA ARG A 405 -20.85 11.48 17.93
C ARG A 405 -19.62 10.86 18.59
N GLU A 406 -19.68 9.57 18.93
CA GLU A 406 -18.51 8.83 19.42
C GLU A 406 -17.40 8.78 18.38
N VAL A 407 -17.73 8.49 17.12
CA VAL A 407 -16.75 8.56 16.02
C VAL A 407 -16.18 9.98 15.87
N TYR A 408 -17.01 11.01 15.96
CA TYR A 408 -16.55 12.39 15.93
C TYR A 408 -15.60 12.71 17.09
N ARG A 409 -15.90 12.22 18.30
CA ARG A 409 -15.09 12.41 19.51
C ARG A 409 -13.69 11.81 19.34
N VAL A 410 -13.59 10.53 18.98
CA VAL A 410 -12.30 9.82 18.86
C VAL A 410 -11.49 10.21 17.63
N LEU A 411 -12.08 10.88 16.64
CA LEU A 411 -11.35 11.38 15.47
C LEU A 411 -10.49 12.60 15.81
N LYS A 412 -9.25 12.63 15.33
CA LYS A 412 -8.39 13.82 15.33
C LYS A 412 -9.03 14.97 14.55
N PRO A 413 -8.70 16.24 14.86
CA PRO A 413 -9.02 17.34 13.97
C PRO A 413 -8.46 17.08 12.55
N SER A 414 -9.24 17.40 11.52
CA SER A 414 -9.00 17.02 10.12
C SER A 414 -9.12 15.53 9.78
N GLY A 415 -9.46 14.68 10.75
CA GLY A 415 -9.70 13.26 10.56
C GLY A 415 -10.94 12.97 9.72
N ILE A 416 -10.99 11.75 9.17
CA ILE A 416 -12.04 11.31 8.26
C ILE A 416 -12.81 10.11 8.82
N PHE A 417 -14.12 10.12 8.62
CA PHE A 417 -14.99 8.96 8.83
C PHE A 417 -15.44 8.42 7.47
N LEU A 418 -15.09 7.19 7.14
CA LEU A 418 -15.53 6.48 5.95
C LEU A 418 -16.65 5.50 6.31
N ILE A 419 -17.80 5.65 5.67
CA ILE A 419 -18.88 4.66 5.72
C ILE A 419 -19.03 4.05 4.34
N LEU A 420 -18.88 2.72 4.27
CA LEU A 420 -19.18 1.92 3.09
C LEU A 420 -20.40 1.08 3.38
N ASN A 421 -21.44 1.16 2.55
CA ASN A 421 -22.67 0.46 2.81
C ASN A 421 -23.36 0.00 1.52
N ASN A 422 -24.28 -0.95 1.64
CA ASN A 422 -25.17 -1.34 0.55
C ASN A 422 -26.54 -0.69 0.78
N THR A 423 -27.21 -0.27 -0.30
CA THR A 423 -28.63 0.11 -0.26
C THR A 423 -29.42 -0.67 -1.29
N TYR A 424 -30.64 -1.02 -0.89
CA TYR A 424 -31.59 -1.82 -1.66
C TYR A 424 -32.96 -1.15 -1.81
N LYS A 425 -33.10 0.10 -1.33
CA LYS A 425 -34.38 0.77 -1.10
C LYS A 425 -35.27 0.88 -2.35
N ASP A 426 -34.67 0.78 -3.54
CA ASP A 426 -35.36 0.95 -4.83
C ASP A 426 -35.14 -0.23 -5.80
N ILE A 427 -34.65 -1.39 -5.34
CA ILE A 427 -34.32 -2.53 -6.21
C ILE A 427 -35.04 -3.80 -5.74
N LYS A 428 -36.00 -4.30 -6.54
CA LYS A 428 -36.62 -5.62 -6.31
C LYS A 428 -35.60 -6.73 -6.59
N THR A 429 -35.02 -7.29 -5.54
CA THR A 429 -34.00 -8.36 -5.60
C THR A 429 -34.27 -9.50 -4.61
N GLN A 430 -33.63 -10.65 -4.84
CA GLN A 430 -33.61 -11.74 -3.86
C GLN A 430 -33.00 -11.30 -2.50
N ALA A 431 -32.12 -10.28 -2.50
CA ALA A 431 -31.59 -9.69 -1.28
C ALA A 431 -32.68 -8.94 -0.50
N THR A 432 -33.56 -8.16 -1.16
CA THR A 432 -34.71 -7.53 -0.49
C THR A 432 -35.72 -8.52 0.08
N GLU A 433 -35.79 -9.75 -0.44
CA GLU A 433 -36.61 -10.83 0.16
C GLU A 433 -35.95 -11.42 1.41
N ASN A 434 -34.65 -11.72 1.37
CA ASN A 434 -33.90 -12.19 2.54
C ASN A 434 -33.90 -11.16 3.70
N LEU A 435 -33.97 -9.87 3.37
CA LEU A 435 -34.06 -8.78 4.36
C LEU A 435 -35.41 -8.74 5.10
N LYS A 436 -36.46 -9.42 4.62
CA LYS A 436 -37.75 -9.52 5.34
C LYS A 436 -37.65 -10.35 6.62
N VAL A 437 -36.64 -11.22 6.72
CA VAL A 437 -36.39 -12.12 7.86
C VAL A 437 -35.55 -11.46 8.96
N ILE A 438 -34.92 -10.31 8.66
CA ILE A 438 -34.14 -9.57 9.66
C ILE A 438 -35.09 -8.78 10.56
N ASP A 439 -34.86 -8.87 11.87
CA ASP A 439 -35.56 -8.07 12.87
C ASP A 439 -35.35 -6.58 12.58
N LYS A 440 -36.42 -5.89 12.17
CA LYS A 440 -36.42 -4.46 11.81
C LYS A 440 -36.10 -3.55 13.00
N ASN A 441 -36.21 -4.04 14.23
CA ASN A 441 -35.80 -3.31 15.43
C ASN A 441 -34.29 -3.36 15.67
N LYS A 442 -33.59 -4.33 15.05
CA LYS A 442 -32.14 -4.55 15.19
C LYS A 442 -31.35 -4.19 13.93
N TRP A 443 -32.05 -3.77 12.87
CA TRP A 443 -31.44 -3.42 11.60
C TRP A 443 -32.29 -2.43 10.80
N ARG A 444 -31.66 -1.38 10.27
CA ARG A 444 -32.34 -0.34 9.47
C ARG A 444 -31.55 0.06 8.23
N LEU A 445 -32.28 0.25 7.12
CA LEU A 445 -31.77 0.92 5.93
C LEU A 445 -31.95 2.43 6.03
N TYR A 446 -30.88 3.15 5.72
CA TYR A 446 -30.86 4.60 5.69
C TYR A 446 -30.72 5.10 4.24
N SER A 447 -31.45 6.14 3.90
CA SER A 447 -31.21 6.91 2.69
C SER A 447 -29.90 7.70 2.79
N LYS A 448 -29.38 8.13 1.63
CA LYS A 448 -28.25 9.05 1.54
C LYS A 448 -28.48 10.33 2.35
N GLN A 449 -29.69 10.87 2.32
CA GLN A 449 -30.03 12.10 3.02
C GLN A 449 -30.01 11.90 4.54
N GLU A 450 -30.58 10.79 5.03
CA GLU A 450 -30.54 10.43 6.45
C GLU A 450 -29.10 10.29 6.98
N PHE A 451 -28.21 9.64 6.23
CA PHE A 451 -26.78 9.58 6.60
C PHE A 451 -26.13 10.95 6.65
N LYS A 452 -26.39 11.78 5.64
CA LYS A 452 -25.82 13.14 5.56
C LYS A 452 -26.28 14.00 6.73
N ASP A 453 -27.57 14.00 7.03
CA ASP A 453 -28.15 14.78 8.12
C ASP A 453 -27.66 14.30 9.47
N THR A 454 -27.53 12.99 9.66
CA THR A 454 -26.99 12.40 10.89
C THR A 454 -25.54 12.83 11.12
N LEU A 455 -24.69 12.75 10.09
CA LEU A 455 -23.29 13.20 10.19
C LEU A 455 -23.20 14.69 10.47
N VAL A 456 -24.05 15.53 9.86
CA VAL A 456 -24.07 16.97 10.14
C VAL A 456 -24.51 17.24 11.58
N LYS A 457 -25.55 16.56 12.08
CA LYS A 457 -26.00 16.63 13.48
C LYS A 457 -24.95 16.13 14.48
N ALA A 458 -24.11 15.17 14.08
CA ALA A 458 -22.99 14.68 14.87
C ALA A 458 -21.77 15.61 14.86
N GLY A 459 -21.76 16.66 14.03
CA GLY A 459 -20.70 17.68 13.99
C GLY A 459 -19.83 17.69 12.73
N PHE A 460 -20.01 16.74 11.80
CA PHE A 460 -19.24 16.70 10.55
C PHE A 460 -19.69 17.82 9.59
N ARG A 461 -18.76 18.48 8.90
CA ARG A 461 -19.06 19.65 8.04
C ARG A 461 -18.82 19.43 6.54
N ARG A 462 -17.88 18.56 6.15
CA ARG A 462 -17.63 18.19 4.74
C ARG A 462 -18.09 16.76 4.46
N VAL A 463 -19.40 16.55 4.47
CA VAL A 463 -19.98 15.24 4.14
C VAL A 463 -20.08 15.09 2.63
N ARG A 464 -19.33 14.13 2.08
CA ARG A 464 -19.38 13.74 0.66
C ARG A 464 -20.06 12.39 0.54
N VAL A 465 -20.93 12.25 -0.46
CA VAL A 465 -21.59 10.98 -0.75
C VAL A 465 -21.37 10.64 -2.21
N ALA A 466 -20.94 9.41 -2.47
CA ALA A 466 -20.85 8.81 -3.79
C ALA A 466 -21.65 7.52 -3.81
N GLU A 467 -22.17 7.19 -4.98
CA GLU A 467 -22.95 5.98 -5.24
C GLU A 467 -22.38 5.24 -6.44
N LYS A 468 -22.53 3.92 -6.44
CA LYS A 468 -22.23 3.09 -7.60
C LYS A 468 -23.31 2.04 -7.77
N GLU A 469 -23.93 2.06 -8.94
CA GLU A 469 -24.93 1.09 -9.34
C GLU A 469 -24.27 -0.24 -9.71
N MET A 470 -24.89 -1.32 -9.24
CA MET A 470 -24.55 -2.70 -9.56
C MET A 470 -25.83 -3.41 -10.01
N LYS A 471 -25.69 -4.55 -10.69
CA LYS A 471 -26.82 -5.32 -11.24
C LYS A 471 -27.98 -5.52 -10.25
N ASP A 472 -27.65 -5.81 -8.98
CA ASP A 472 -28.63 -6.25 -7.97
C ASP A 472 -28.68 -5.36 -6.71
N PHE A 473 -27.89 -4.29 -6.64
CA PHE A 473 -27.76 -3.45 -5.44
C PHE A 473 -27.05 -2.12 -5.76
N ARG A 474 -27.11 -1.15 -4.85
CA ARG A 474 -26.26 0.06 -4.92
C ARG A 474 -25.24 0.08 -3.80
N LEU A 475 -24.03 0.50 -4.15
CA LEU A 475 -22.96 0.81 -3.19
C LEU A 475 -23.05 2.27 -2.80
N LEU A 476 -22.98 2.54 -1.50
CA LEU A 476 -22.89 3.86 -0.91
C LEU A 476 -21.50 4.05 -0.30
N LYS A 477 -20.87 5.18 -0.62
CA LYS A 477 -19.65 5.67 0.01
C LYS A 477 -19.95 7.04 0.60
N ILE A 478 -19.82 7.18 1.91
CA ILE A 478 -19.99 8.45 2.61
C ILE A 478 -18.69 8.79 3.33
N VAL A 479 -18.24 10.03 3.19
CA VAL A 479 -17.03 10.53 3.85
C VAL A 479 -17.39 11.77 4.65
N GLY A 480 -17.30 11.71 5.98
CA GLY A 480 -17.40 12.85 6.87
C GLY A 480 -16.01 13.35 7.29
N LYS A 481 -15.80 14.67 7.36
CA LYS A 481 -14.55 15.27 7.87
C LYS A 481 -14.80 16.11 9.12
N LYS A 482 -14.02 15.86 10.18
CA LYS A 482 -13.92 16.71 11.38
C LYS A 482 -13.01 17.89 11.07
N LEU A 483 -13.44 19.13 11.30
CA LEU A 483 -12.62 20.33 11.02
C LEU A 483 -11.98 20.87 12.29
N GLN A 484 -10.82 21.51 12.17
CA GLN A 484 -10.23 22.29 13.28
C GLN A 484 -11.07 23.55 13.55
N GLU A 485 -11.34 23.86 14.82
CA GLU A 485 -12.10 25.04 15.26
C GLU A 485 -11.54 26.37 14.72
N ASN A 486 -10.20 26.51 14.68
CA ASN A 486 -9.54 27.74 14.25
C ASN A 486 -9.58 27.96 12.72
N GLN A 487 -9.48 26.88 11.93
CA GLN A 487 -9.64 26.96 10.47
C GLN A 487 -11.05 27.41 10.06
N TRP A 488 -12.05 27.10 10.89
CA TRP A 488 -13.43 27.52 10.66
C TRP A 488 -13.65 29.00 11.01
N LYS A 489 -13.13 29.48 12.15
CA LYS A 489 -13.22 30.90 12.52
C LYS A 489 -12.51 31.81 11.49
N GLN A 490 -11.32 31.42 11.03
CA GLN A 490 -10.60 32.16 9.97
C GLN A 490 -11.34 32.14 8.63
N LYS A 491 -11.88 30.99 8.19
CA LYS A 491 -12.61 30.94 6.91
C LYS A 491 -13.91 31.73 6.95
N ARG A 492 -14.63 31.73 8.09
CA ARG A 492 -15.83 32.56 8.29
C ARG A 492 -15.48 34.05 8.28
N TYR A 493 -14.31 34.43 8.81
CA TYR A 493 -13.78 35.79 8.69
C TYR A 493 -13.51 36.16 7.22
N PHE A 494 -12.81 35.32 6.45
CA PHE A 494 -12.54 35.58 5.03
C PHE A 494 -13.79 35.52 4.13
N GLU A 495 -14.75 34.63 4.39
CA GLU A 495 -16.01 34.55 3.65
C GLU A 495 -16.91 35.76 3.94
N ASN A 496 -16.95 36.24 5.19
CA ASN A 496 -17.68 37.47 5.53
C ASN A 496 -16.99 38.72 4.95
N VAL A 497 -15.65 38.77 4.92
CA VAL A 497 -14.89 39.86 4.29
C VAL A 497 -15.12 39.86 2.77
N HIS A 498 -15.06 38.71 2.10
CA HIS A 498 -15.33 38.62 0.66
C HIS A 498 -16.80 38.87 0.29
N TYR A 499 -17.75 38.46 1.12
CA TYR A 499 -19.17 38.77 0.92
C TYR A 499 -19.43 40.28 1.03
N ASN A 500 -18.86 40.94 2.04
CA ASN A 500 -19.00 42.39 2.21
C ASN A 500 -18.26 43.20 1.13
N TYR A 501 -17.10 42.73 0.67
CA TYR A 501 -16.36 43.38 -0.43
C TYR A 501 -17.07 43.21 -1.78
N GLY A 502 -17.67 42.05 -2.02
CA GLY A 502 -18.48 41.77 -3.22
C GLY A 502 -19.76 42.59 -3.28
N GLN A 503 -20.45 42.78 -2.16
CA GLN A 503 -21.62 43.66 -2.06
C GLN A 503 -21.27 45.14 -2.32
N LYS A 504 -20.11 45.60 -1.81
CA LYS A 504 -19.65 47.00 -2.02
C LYS A 504 -19.32 47.28 -3.49
N LYS A 505 -18.59 46.38 -4.17
CA LYS A 505 -18.32 46.49 -5.62
C LYS A 505 -19.58 46.43 -6.47
N LYS A 506 -20.54 45.57 -6.13
CA LYS A 506 -21.80 45.45 -6.87
C LYS A 506 -22.67 46.71 -6.71
N LYS A 507 -22.66 47.33 -5.53
CA LYS A 507 -23.37 48.61 -5.28
C LYS A 507 -22.71 49.77 -6.05
N GLU A 508 -21.38 49.81 -6.12
CA GLU A 508 -20.64 50.82 -6.91
C GLU A 508 -20.86 50.64 -8.43
N GLU A 509 -20.88 49.40 -8.95
CA GLU A 509 -21.20 49.11 -10.36
C GLU A 509 -22.64 49.46 -10.74
N ILE A 510 -23.62 49.14 -9.88
CA ILE A 510 -25.02 49.51 -10.08
C ILE A 510 -25.18 51.04 -10.07
N THR A 511 -24.48 51.73 -9.16
CA THR A 511 -24.52 53.20 -9.10
C THR A 511 -23.86 53.83 -10.33
N LYS A 512 -22.79 53.23 -10.87
CA LYS A 512 -22.16 53.68 -12.13
C LYS A 512 -23.06 53.47 -13.35
N LYS A 513 -23.74 52.32 -13.44
CA LYS A 513 -24.70 52.02 -14.52
C LYS A 513 -25.94 52.92 -14.46
N LEU A 514 -26.46 53.22 -13.28
CA LEU A 514 -27.60 54.13 -13.12
C LEU A 514 -27.23 55.59 -13.47
N LYS A 515 -25.98 56.02 -13.25
CA LYS A 515 -25.51 57.35 -13.68
C LYS A 515 -25.22 57.45 -15.18
N LEU A 516 -24.92 56.35 -15.85
CA LEU A 516 -24.72 56.31 -17.31
C LEU A 516 -26.04 56.30 -18.07
N ASN A 517 -27.07 55.61 -17.56
CA ASN A 517 -28.39 55.57 -18.19
C ASN A 517 -29.25 56.84 -17.98
N ALA A 518 -28.82 57.78 -17.12
CA ALA A 518 -29.51 59.06 -16.90
C ALA A 518 -28.97 60.19 -17.78
N ARG A 519 -28.10 59.91 -18.75
CA ARG A 519 -27.56 60.89 -19.71
C ARG A 519 -28.04 60.69 -21.15
N ASP A 520 -28.76 59.60 -21.44
CA ASP A 520 -29.32 59.29 -22.77
C ASP A 520 -30.86 59.17 -22.73
N GLY A 521 -31.52 59.99 -21.91
CA GLY A 521 -32.99 60.06 -21.80
C GLY A 521 -33.47 61.48 -21.61
#